data_AF-A0A850LCC1-F1
#
_entry.id   AF-A0A850LCC1-F1
#
_cell.length_a   1.000
_cell.length_b   1.000
_cell.length_c   1.000
_cell.angle_alpha   90.00
_cell.angle_beta   90.00
_cell.angle_gamma   90.00
#
_symmetry.space_group_name_H-M   'P 1'
#
loop_
_entity.id
_entity.type
_entity.pdbx_description
1 polymer ?
#
loop_
_entity_poly.entity_id
_entity_poly.type
_entity_poly.pdbx_seq_one_letter_code
_entity_poly.pdbx_strand_id
1 'polypeptide(L)'
;MDNYVNLIKLSVGSESVDSLAEWQATRRAQTPDGLPRHVTRMWPKREGEILNGGSIYWVIKGLIQCRQRVIRMDEVTGQDGTRHCALVLDPELHRTHSTQKRPFQGWRYLNPADTPPDLPKGRAQDDALPEDLNRALAEIGVI
;
A
#
# COMPACT_ATOMS: atom_id res chain seq x y z
N MET A 1 19.77 11.13 -5.85
CA MET A 1 19.31 9.73 -5.65
C MET A 1 18.50 9.74 -4.37
N ASP A 2 17.23 9.41 -4.48
CA ASP A 2 16.37 9.37 -3.31
C ASP A 2 16.85 8.28 -2.36
N ASN A 3 17.21 8.67 -1.14
CA ASN A 3 17.78 7.77 -0.14
C ASN A 3 16.68 7.00 0.62
N TYR A 4 15.60 6.60 -0.07
CA TYR A 4 14.47 5.89 0.50
C TYR A 4 14.08 4.66 -0.32
N VAL A 5 13.35 3.74 0.30
CA VAL A 5 12.76 2.58 -0.38
C VAL A 5 11.30 2.45 -0.01
N ASN A 6 10.49 2.01 -0.96
CA ASN A 6 9.08 1.74 -0.73
C ASN A 6 8.84 0.26 -0.43
N LEU A 7 7.66 -0.03 0.07
CA LEU A 7 7.12 -1.37 0.21
C LEU A 7 5.97 -1.56 -0.76
N ILE A 8 5.76 -2.79 -1.21
CA ILE A 8 4.54 -3.19 -1.90
C ILE A 8 3.92 -4.39 -1.21
N LYS A 9 2.60 -4.38 -1.07
CA LYS A 9 1.87 -5.41 -0.34
C LYS A 9 0.47 -5.64 -0.92
N LEU A 10 0.05 -6.90 -0.96
CA LEU A 10 -1.34 -7.26 -1.25
C LEU A 10 -2.25 -6.85 -0.07
N SER A 11 -3.29 -6.08 -0.36
CA SER A 11 -4.37 -5.78 0.59
C SER A 11 -5.48 -6.81 0.48
N VAL A 12 -5.22 -8.00 1.04
CA VAL A 12 -6.16 -9.12 0.98
C VAL A 12 -7.45 -8.76 1.74
N GLY A 13 -8.59 -8.93 1.08
CA GLY A 13 -9.91 -8.60 1.63
C GLY A 13 -10.39 -7.17 1.38
N SER A 14 -9.52 -6.28 0.87
CA SER A 14 -9.96 -4.98 0.37
C SER A 14 -10.49 -5.10 -1.06
N GLU A 15 -11.61 -4.44 -1.35
CA GLU A 15 -12.22 -4.41 -2.66
C GLU A 15 -11.91 -3.13 -3.45
N SER A 16 -11.61 -2.07 -2.72
CA SER A 16 -11.28 -0.73 -3.19
C SER A 16 -10.38 -0.02 -2.17
N VAL A 17 -9.81 1.13 -2.54
CA VAL A 17 -9.08 1.99 -1.59
C VAL A 17 -10.00 2.48 -0.47
N ASP A 18 -11.29 2.70 -0.73
CA ASP A 18 -12.25 3.15 0.29
C ASP A 18 -12.52 2.04 1.30
N SER A 19 -12.68 0.79 0.86
CA SER A 19 -12.79 -0.36 1.77
C SER A 19 -11.52 -0.59 2.61
N LEU A 20 -10.34 -0.23 2.07
CA LEU A 20 -9.10 -0.22 2.84
C LEU A 20 -9.12 0.89 3.89
N ALA A 21 -9.56 2.09 3.54
CA ALA A 21 -9.70 3.21 4.47
C ALA A 21 -10.67 2.88 5.62
N GLU A 22 -11.83 2.31 5.30
CA GLU A 22 -12.81 1.83 6.27
C GLU A 22 -12.21 0.78 7.22
N TRP A 23 -11.46 -0.18 6.68
CA TRP A 23 -10.76 -1.15 7.51
C TRP A 23 -9.72 -0.50 8.43
N GLN A 24 -8.94 0.46 7.92
CA GLN A 24 -7.94 1.19 8.70
C GLN A 24 -8.54 2.10 9.78
N ALA A 25 -9.79 2.52 9.62
CA ALA A 25 -10.54 3.26 10.63
C ALA A 25 -10.99 2.39 11.82
N THR A 26 -10.90 1.06 11.71
CA THR A 26 -11.27 0.15 12.80
C THR A 26 -10.22 0.12 13.90
N ARG A 27 -10.65 0.02 15.17
CA ARG A 27 -9.74 -0.01 16.34
C ARG A 27 -8.69 -1.12 16.27
N ARG A 28 -9.02 -2.27 15.66
CA ARG A 28 -8.07 -3.38 15.46
C ARG A 28 -6.90 -3.02 14.54
N ALA A 29 -7.15 -2.16 13.56
CA ALA A 29 -6.19 -1.74 12.55
C ALA A 29 -5.44 -0.46 12.97
N GLN A 30 -5.67 0.04 14.18
CA GLN A 30 -5.05 1.26 14.70
C GLN A 30 -4.09 0.98 15.84
N THR A 31 -3.11 1.85 15.99
CA THR A 31 -2.33 2.02 17.21
C THR A 31 -3.15 2.75 18.30
N PRO A 32 -2.67 2.80 19.56
CA PRO A 32 -3.36 3.54 20.63
C PRO A 32 -3.54 5.04 20.35
N ASP A 33 -2.64 5.65 19.58
CA ASP A 33 -2.73 7.05 19.10
C ASP A 33 -3.64 7.22 17.87
N GLY A 34 -4.33 6.16 17.44
CA GLY A 34 -5.35 6.22 16.38
C GLY A 34 -4.82 6.14 14.96
N LEU A 35 -3.51 5.94 14.78
CA LEU A 35 -2.89 5.85 13.45
C LEU A 35 -3.08 4.44 12.87
N PRO A 36 -3.33 4.31 11.55
CA PRO A 36 -3.38 3.00 10.91
C PRO A 36 -2.08 2.24 11.09
N ARG A 37 -2.18 0.93 11.31
CA ARG A 37 -1.02 0.04 11.36
C ARG A 37 -1.25 -1.23 10.57
N HIS A 38 -0.17 -1.73 9.98
CA HIS A 38 -0.12 -3.04 9.36
C HIS A 38 0.92 -3.92 10.04
N VAL A 39 0.49 -5.01 10.68
CA VAL A 39 1.41 -5.96 11.35
C VAL A 39 2.02 -6.92 10.33
N THR A 40 3.35 -6.98 10.29
CA THR A 40 4.14 -7.92 9.48
C THR A 40 4.83 -8.94 10.39
N ARG A 41 4.94 -10.18 9.89
CA ARG A 41 5.65 -11.25 10.60
C ARG A 41 7.15 -10.98 10.71
N MET A 42 7.74 -10.47 9.63
CA MET A 42 9.17 -10.12 9.55
C MET A 42 9.35 -8.62 9.61
N TRP A 43 10.38 -8.20 10.33
CA TRP A 43 10.84 -6.81 10.37
C TRP A 43 11.54 -6.44 9.05
N PRO A 44 11.22 -5.30 8.41
CA PRO A 44 11.94 -4.85 7.23
C PRO A 44 13.41 -4.52 7.53
N LYS A 45 14.35 -5.21 6.88
CA LYS A 45 15.80 -4.96 7.04
C LYS A 45 16.25 -3.54 6.65
N ARG A 46 15.51 -2.86 5.77
CA ARG A 46 15.80 -1.50 5.28
C ARG A 46 14.98 -0.44 6.00
N GLU A 47 14.80 -0.58 7.31
CA GLU A 47 13.97 0.31 8.12
C GLU A 47 14.37 1.78 7.98
N GLY A 48 15.66 2.12 8.10
CA GLY A 48 16.13 3.51 7.98
C GLY A 48 15.75 4.14 6.64
N GLU A 49 15.88 3.40 5.55
CA GLU A 49 15.50 3.87 4.21
C GLU A 49 13.98 3.99 4.05
N ILE A 50 13.20 3.11 4.68
CA ILE A 50 11.73 3.22 4.67
C ILE A 50 11.30 4.46 5.46
N LEU A 51 11.86 4.70 6.64
CA LEU A 51 11.49 5.84 7.48
C LEU A 51 11.95 7.18 6.86
N ASN A 52 13.01 7.16 6.04
CA ASN A 52 13.54 8.34 5.34
C ASN A 52 12.71 8.86 4.15
N GLY A 53 11.51 8.33 3.89
CA GLY A 53 10.69 8.78 2.76
C GLY A 53 9.72 7.72 2.22
N GLY A 54 9.97 6.47 2.58
CA GLY A 54 9.29 5.30 2.05
C GLY A 54 7.80 5.26 2.36
N SER A 55 7.06 4.78 1.37
CA SER A 55 5.63 4.50 1.45
C SER A 55 5.38 3.01 1.26
N ILE A 56 4.26 2.52 1.80
CA ILE A 56 3.68 1.24 1.41
C ILE A 56 2.69 1.47 0.26
N TYR A 57 2.84 0.70 -0.81
CA TYR A 57 1.94 0.66 -1.97
C TYR A 57 1.02 -0.54 -1.85
N TRP A 58 -0.28 -0.29 -1.94
CA TRP A 58 -1.32 -1.29 -1.75
C TRP A 58 -1.80 -1.84 -3.07
N VAL A 59 -1.67 -3.17 -3.21
CA VAL A 59 -2.23 -3.91 -4.34
C VAL A 59 -3.62 -4.42 -3.96
N ILE A 60 -4.63 -3.93 -4.66
CA ILE A 60 -6.05 -4.27 -4.48
C ILE A 60 -6.55 -4.83 -5.81
N LYS A 61 -7.13 -6.04 -5.78
CA LYS A 61 -7.60 -6.77 -6.98
C LYS A 61 -6.55 -6.85 -8.09
N GLY A 62 -5.28 -7.03 -7.74
CA GLY A 62 -4.16 -7.20 -8.69
C GLY A 62 -3.58 -5.89 -9.24
N LEU A 63 -4.08 -4.73 -8.79
CA LEU A 63 -3.60 -3.40 -9.21
C LEU A 63 -3.03 -2.64 -8.00
N ILE A 64 -1.90 -1.97 -8.17
CA ILE A 64 -1.52 -0.90 -7.24
C ILE A 64 -2.52 0.24 -7.43
N GLN A 65 -3.18 0.69 -6.35
CA GLN A 65 -4.20 1.74 -6.44
C GLN A 65 -3.95 2.93 -5.50
N CYS A 66 -3.16 2.75 -4.45
CA CYS A 66 -2.82 3.81 -3.52
C CYS A 66 -1.51 3.52 -2.78
N ARG A 67 -0.98 4.55 -2.11
CA ARG A 67 0.13 4.46 -1.19
C ARG A 67 -0.14 5.22 0.10
N GLN A 68 0.58 4.86 1.16
CA GLN A 68 0.64 5.61 2.40
C GLN A 68 2.08 5.73 2.87
N ARG A 69 2.44 6.89 3.41
CA ARG A 69 3.74 7.11 4.04
C ARG A 69 3.88 6.19 5.25
N VAL A 70 5.02 5.52 5.39
CA VAL A 70 5.38 4.81 6.64
C VAL A 70 6.01 5.84 7.56
N ILE A 71 5.41 6.05 8.73
CA ILE A 71 5.83 7.09 9.69
C ILE A 71 6.73 6.54 10.79
N ARG A 72 6.48 5.31 11.25
CA ARG A 72 7.33 4.59 12.22
C ARG A 72 7.09 3.08 12.17
N MET A 73 7.95 2.33 12.84
CA MET A 73 7.80 0.90 13.05
C MET A 73 7.73 0.63 14.55
N ASP A 74 6.65 0.01 15.00
CA ASP A 74 6.44 -0.34 16.41
C ASP A 74 6.59 -1.85 16.59
N GLU A 75 7.16 -2.27 17.71
CA GLU A 75 7.14 -3.68 18.09
C GLU A 75 5.74 -4.09 18.57
N VAL A 76 5.28 -5.26 18.13
CA VAL A 76 4.05 -5.89 18.61
C VAL A 76 4.34 -7.33 19.00
N THR A 77 4.00 -7.71 20.24
CA THR A 77 4.12 -9.10 20.70
C THR A 77 2.86 -9.88 20.35
N GLY A 78 3.03 -10.99 19.62
CA GLY A 78 1.98 -11.96 19.34
C GLY A 78 1.52 -12.70 20.60
N GLN A 79 0.37 -13.38 20.53
CA GLN A 79 -0.17 -14.15 21.65
C GLN A 79 0.75 -15.31 22.09
N ASP A 80 1.59 -15.79 21.18
CA ASP A 80 2.60 -16.82 21.38
C ASP A 80 3.94 -16.26 21.89
N GLY A 81 4.03 -14.95 22.16
CA GLY A 81 5.27 -14.27 22.56
C GLY A 81 6.17 -13.88 21.39
N THR A 82 5.80 -14.19 20.14
CA THR A 82 6.62 -13.85 18.97
C THR A 82 6.63 -12.34 18.73
N ARG A 83 7.82 -11.75 18.53
CA ARG A 83 7.96 -10.34 18.17
C ARG A 83 7.61 -10.12 16.69
N HIS A 84 6.72 -9.17 16.45
CA HIS A 84 6.30 -8.73 15.12
C HIS A 84 6.57 -7.23 14.95
N CYS A 85 6.55 -6.78 13.70
CA CYS A 85 6.69 -5.37 13.35
C CYS A 85 5.31 -4.83 12.97
N ALA A 86 4.89 -3.71 13.55
CA ALA A 86 3.78 -2.92 13.06
C ALA A 86 4.32 -1.75 12.24
N LEU A 87 4.02 -1.75 10.93
CA LEU A 87 4.21 -0.57 10.09
C LEU A 87 3.12 0.42 10.46
N VAL A 88 3.47 1.53 11.11
CA VAL A 88 2.53 2.60 11.41
C VAL A 88 2.52 3.57 10.23
N LEU A 89 1.33 3.92 9.77
CA LEU A 89 1.11 4.60 8.50
C LEU A 89 0.50 5.98 8.74
N ASP A 90 0.83 6.91 7.86
CA ASP A 90 0.09 8.16 7.74
C ASP A 90 -1.37 7.87 7.35
N PRO A 91 -2.37 8.50 7.99
CA PRO A 91 -3.77 8.30 7.65
C PRO A 91 -4.14 8.68 6.21
N GLU A 92 -3.39 9.57 5.55
CA GLU A 92 -3.67 10.00 4.18
C GLU A 92 -3.35 8.89 3.17
N LEU A 93 -4.38 8.39 2.48
CA LEU A 93 -4.26 7.50 1.33
C LEU A 93 -4.08 8.32 0.05
N HIS A 94 -2.87 8.30 -0.51
CA HIS A 94 -2.59 8.91 -1.80
C HIS A 94 -2.96 7.92 -2.91
N ARG A 95 -3.95 8.26 -3.74
CA ARG A 95 -4.30 7.46 -4.92
C ARG A 95 -3.16 7.52 -5.94
N THR A 96 -2.86 6.41 -6.61
CA THR A 96 -1.80 6.31 -7.61
C THR A 96 -2.37 5.92 -8.96
N HIS A 97 -1.62 6.15 -10.04
CA HIS A 97 -1.92 5.52 -11.32
C HIS A 97 -1.97 3.99 -11.16
N SER A 98 -3.01 3.37 -11.73
CA SER A 98 -3.21 1.92 -11.66
C SER A 98 -2.08 1.17 -12.36
N THR A 99 -1.42 0.25 -11.64
CA THR A 99 -0.36 -0.59 -12.21
C THR A 99 -0.61 -2.05 -11.87
N GLN A 100 -0.70 -2.90 -12.90
CA GLN A 100 -0.91 -4.33 -12.72
C GLN A 100 0.29 -5.01 -12.05
N LYS A 101 0.01 -5.91 -11.10
CA LYS A 101 1.03 -6.70 -10.41
C LYS A 101 0.66 -8.17 -10.38
N ARG A 102 1.64 -9.01 -10.70
CA ARG A 102 1.53 -10.45 -10.54
C ARG A 102 1.33 -10.80 -9.07
N PRO A 103 0.60 -11.88 -8.73
CA PRO A 103 0.48 -12.35 -7.36
C PRO A 103 1.86 -12.57 -6.72
N PHE A 104 1.99 -12.15 -5.46
CA PHE A 104 3.18 -12.39 -4.64
C PHE A 104 2.77 -12.59 -3.18
N GLN A 105 3.66 -13.17 -2.38
CA GLN A 105 3.39 -13.47 -0.98
C GLN A 105 4.07 -12.47 -0.04
N GLY A 106 3.32 -11.99 0.94
CA GLY A 106 3.82 -11.06 1.95
C GLY A 106 3.99 -9.64 1.41
N TRP A 107 5.12 -9.02 1.72
CA TRP A 107 5.53 -7.72 1.20
C TRP A 107 6.87 -7.83 0.46
N ARG A 108 7.16 -6.85 -0.39
CA ARG A 108 8.44 -6.72 -1.11
C ARG A 108 8.92 -5.28 -1.05
N TYR A 109 10.23 -5.09 -1.20
CA TYR A 109 10.76 -3.77 -1.49
C TYR A 109 10.36 -3.35 -2.90
N LEU A 110 10.06 -2.07 -3.05
CA LEU A 110 9.74 -1.43 -4.32
C LEU A 110 10.67 -0.22 -4.49
N ASN A 111 11.46 -0.23 -5.55
CA ASN A 111 12.37 0.87 -5.86
C ASN A 111 11.54 2.13 -6.15
N PRO A 112 11.91 3.32 -5.63
CA PRO A 112 11.27 4.58 -5.98
C PRO A 112 11.05 4.77 -7.49
N ALA A 113 12.02 4.39 -8.32
CA ALA A 113 11.92 4.49 -9.79
C ALA A 113 10.83 3.59 -10.40
N ASP A 114 10.41 2.53 -9.71
CA ASP A 114 9.39 1.57 -10.17
C ASP A 114 8.00 1.88 -9.60
N THR A 115 7.85 3.01 -8.89
CA THR A 115 6.58 3.36 -8.25
C THR A 115 5.65 4.13 -9.19
N PRO A 116 4.35 3.80 -9.23
CA PRO A 116 3.40 4.60 -9.98
C PRO A 116 3.27 5.98 -9.34
N PRO A 117 3.18 7.05 -10.14
CA PRO A 117 2.99 8.39 -9.61
C PRO A 117 1.60 8.55 -8.97
N ASP A 118 1.48 9.53 -8.08
CA ASP A 118 0.20 9.90 -7.47
C ASP A 118 -0.74 10.49 -8.53
N LEU A 119 -2.05 10.26 -8.35
CA LEU A 119 -3.07 10.98 -9.09
C LEU A 119 -3.17 12.43 -8.58
N PRO A 120 -3.45 13.41 -9.47
CA PRO A 120 -3.73 14.78 -9.06
C PRO A 120 -4.90 14.84 -8.06
N LYS A 121 -4.77 15.68 -7.03
CA LYS A 121 -5.84 15.95 -6.06
C LYS A 121 -7.08 16.46 -6.83
N GLY A 122 -8.18 15.71 -6.79
CA GLY A 122 -9.43 16.04 -7.51
C GLY A 122 -9.84 15.03 -8.58
N ARG A 123 -8.93 14.17 -9.08
CA ARG A 123 -9.29 12.99 -9.88
C ARG A 123 -9.66 11.81 -8.98
N ALA A 124 -10.67 12.00 -8.14
CA ALA A 124 -11.42 10.86 -7.66
C ALA A 124 -12.34 10.47 -8.83
N GLN A 125 -12.01 9.38 -9.53
CA GLN A 125 -12.97 8.65 -10.39
C GLN A 125 -13.18 9.08 -11.86
N ASP A 126 -12.17 9.57 -12.58
CA ASP A 126 -12.27 9.69 -14.06
C ASP A 126 -11.83 8.44 -14.84
N ASP A 127 -11.24 7.44 -14.18
CA ASP A 127 -10.86 6.16 -14.82
C ASP A 127 -11.59 4.96 -14.19
N ALA A 128 -12.85 5.15 -13.81
CA ALA A 128 -13.79 4.02 -13.86
C ALA A 128 -14.17 3.76 -15.33
N LEU A 129 -13.17 3.54 -16.18
CA LEU A 129 -13.37 2.70 -17.35
C LEU A 129 -13.82 1.35 -16.77
N PRO A 130 -15.02 0.87 -17.11
CA PRO A 130 -15.45 -0.45 -16.68
C PRO A 130 -14.32 -1.45 -16.94
N GLU A 131 -14.10 -2.39 -16.02
CA GLU A 131 -13.05 -3.43 -16.13
C GLU A 131 -13.05 -4.08 -17.53
N ASP A 132 -14.24 -4.16 -18.14
CA ASP A 132 -14.51 -4.64 -19.49
C ASP A 132 -13.88 -3.76 -20.60
N LEU A 133 -13.87 -2.42 -20.44
CA LEU A 133 -13.26 -1.50 -21.41
C LEU A 133 -11.73 -1.48 -21.32
N ASN A 134 -11.16 -1.58 -20.11
CA ASN A 134 -9.70 -1.70 -19.95
C ASN A 134 -9.16 -3.03 -20.51
N ARG A 135 -9.92 -4.13 -20.39
CA ARG A 135 -9.57 -5.39 -21.07
C ARG A 135 -9.67 -5.26 -22.59
N ALA A 136 -10.71 -4.59 -23.10
CA ALA A 136 -10.87 -4.38 -24.54
C ALA A 136 -9.77 -3.50 -25.15
N LEU A 137 -9.30 -2.47 -24.44
CA LEU A 137 -8.20 -1.61 -24.90
C LEU A 137 -6.85 -2.34 -24.92
N ALA A 138 -6.61 -3.22 -23.93
CA ALA A 138 -5.42 -4.07 -23.89
C ALA A 138 -5.41 -5.14 -25.02
N GLU A 139 -6.57 -5.63 -25.47
CA GLU A 139 -6.69 -6.56 -26.60
C GLU A 139 -6.48 -5.89 -27.97
N ILE A 140 -6.79 -4.59 -28.11
CA ILE A 140 -6.70 -3.87 -29.39
C ILE A 140 -5.31 -3.21 -29.58
N GLY A 141 -4.42 -3.30 -28.60
CA GLY A 141 -3.01 -2.88 -28.75
C GLY A 141 -2.83 -1.36 -28.78
N VAL A 142 -3.70 -0.60 -28.11
CA VAL A 142 -3.52 0.85 -27.95
C VAL A 142 -3.12 1.15 -26.50
N ILE A 143 -1.81 1.27 -26.29
CA ILE A 143 -1.17 2.09 -25.25
C ILE A 143 -0.20 3.02 -25.98
#